data_AF-A0A7J6NJR7-F1
#
_entry.id   AF-A0A7J6NJR7-F1
#
_cell.length_a   1.000
_cell.length_b   1.000
_cell.length_c   1.000
_cell.angle_alpha   90.00
_cell.angle_beta   90.00
_cell.angle_gamma   90.00
#
_symmetry.space_group_name_H-M   'P 1'
#
loop_
_entity.id
_entity.type
_entity.pdbx_description
1 polymer ?
#
loop_
_entity_poly.entity_id
_entity_poly.type
_entity_poly.pdbx_seq_one_letter_code
_entity_poly.pdbx_strand_id
1 'polypeptide(L)'
;MLDGHWYEQEYGKDVCKEPGAGCYFCPEDDPCDFEETELPLTRFGDNTTLKSVPRSGSLVLADREAADFDFSVARVVHWGSPSKPHGFFGLSRIPTNSEEYEYSDDSESLIDSLVDHGLIERPSYTFRTDTTQNGFSITGQLTLGEKLDESTAAKHKWQTIVYSEKFHEALATVWVSSVKLSGGRRSLLPLESRASEYPGPNLTIIDTGGPIISLAIPGLLEDLEKLLRLKLRRKGYEDEKIARMFRRDENGFLYVKQRVFKYLPVLKLRLNDGSNSVSIKIYPQHYCVGVESGELGLMLQSGTVSVLGTPFFWAYSIYVNFHDHKIALFRN
;
A
#
# COMPACT_ATOMS: atom_id res chain seq x y z
N MET A 1 -17.81 -20.32 10.36
CA MET A 1 -16.56 -20.48 11.11
C MET A 1 -15.61 -21.26 10.21
N LEU A 2 -14.31 -20.97 10.19
CA LEU A 2 -13.35 -21.84 9.50
C LEU A 2 -13.05 -22.99 10.46
N ASP A 3 -13.80 -24.08 10.31
CA ASP A 3 -13.54 -25.34 10.99
C ASP A 3 -12.26 -25.98 10.39
N GLY A 4 -11.39 -26.51 11.24
CA GLY A 4 -10.20 -27.22 10.81
C GLY A 4 -10.49 -28.43 9.96
N HIS A 5 -11.68 -29.02 10.08
CA HIS A 5 -12.11 -30.07 9.20
C HIS A 5 -12.29 -29.59 7.74
N TRP A 6 -12.80 -28.37 7.53
CA TRP A 6 -12.89 -27.78 6.19
C TRP A 6 -11.50 -27.48 5.62
N TYR A 7 -10.59 -26.96 6.43
CA TYR A 7 -9.23 -26.62 6.02
C TYR A 7 -8.43 -27.88 5.61
N GLU A 8 -8.49 -28.94 6.41
CA GLU A 8 -7.85 -30.21 6.07
C GLU A 8 -8.49 -30.90 4.85
N GLN A 9 -9.77 -30.66 4.57
CA GLN A 9 -10.41 -31.16 3.34
C GLN A 9 -9.92 -30.42 2.08
N GLU A 10 -9.72 -29.10 2.18
CA GLU A 10 -9.30 -28.26 1.03
C GLU A 10 -7.81 -28.42 0.72
N TYR A 11 -6.96 -28.52 1.76
CA TYR A 11 -5.50 -28.46 1.60
C TYR A 11 -4.77 -29.79 1.88
N GLY A 12 -5.46 -30.78 2.43
CA GLY A 12 -4.91 -32.09 2.75
C GLY A 12 -5.02 -32.44 4.23
N LYS A 13 -5.29 -33.72 4.50
CA LYS A 13 -5.34 -34.25 5.86
C LYS A 13 -3.97 -34.09 6.52
N ASP A 14 -3.95 -33.69 7.79
CA ASP A 14 -2.74 -33.50 8.61
C ASP A 14 -1.85 -32.31 8.22
N VAL A 15 -2.30 -31.40 7.33
CA VAL A 15 -1.54 -30.18 6.97
C VAL A 15 -1.19 -29.35 8.21
N CYS A 16 -2.08 -29.32 9.21
CA CYS A 16 -1.87 -28.62 10.46
C CYS A 16 -0.89 -29.31 11.44
N LYS A 17 -0.39 -30.51 11.10
CA LYS A 17 0.64 -31.23 11.87
C LYS A 17 2.05 -31.04 11.31
N GLU A 18 2.18 -30.43 10.13
CA GLU A 18 3.49 -30.11 9.57
C GLU A 18 4.14 -28.96 10.37
N PRO A 19 5.42 -29.09 10.77
CA PRO A 19 6.15 -28.00 11.41
C PRO A 19 6.11 -26.74 10.54
N GLY A 20 5.57 -25.63 11.08
CA GLY A 20 5.42 -24.36 10.37
C GLY A 20 4.03 -24.08 9.79
N ALA A 21 3.11 -25.06 9.79
CA ALA A 21 1.71 -24.86 9.45
C ALA A 21 0.88 -24.63 10.72
N GLY A 22 0.95 -23.43 11.29
CA GLY A 22 0.17 -23.05 12.46
C GLY A 22 -1.32 -22.93 12.12
N CYS A 23 -2.10 -23.97 12.41
CA CYS A 23 -3.56 -23.88 12.37
C CYS A 23 -4.11 -23.61 13.77
N TYR A 24 -4.88 -22.54 13.93
CA TYR A 24 -5.59 -22.23 15.17
C TYR A 24 -7.09 -22.43 14.94
N PHE A 25 -7.67 -23.44 15.60
CA PHE A 25 -9.09 -23.73 15.53
C PHE A 25 -9.71 -23.60 16.92
N CYS A 26 -10.66 -22.67 17.06
CA CYS A 26 -11.56 -22.69 18.21
C CYS A 26 -12.70 -23.68 17.91
N PRO A 27 -13.05 -24.58 18.83
CA PRO A 27 -14.29 -25.35 18.73
C PRO A 27 -15.51 -24.42 18.61
N GLU A 28 -16.52 -24.82 17.83
CA GLU A 28 -17.79 -24.06 17.71
C GLU A 28 -18.52 -23.91 19.05
N ASP A 29 -18.33 -24.87 19.96
CA ASP A 29 -18.98 -24.94 21.27
C ASP A 29 -18.19 -24.25 22.39
N ASP A 30 -16.95 -23.80 22.14
CA ASP A 30 -16.08 -23.12 23.09
C ASP A 30 -15.13 -22.16 22.36
N PRO A 31 -15.61 -20.97 21.94
CA PRO A 31 -14.84 -20.02 21.14
C PRO A 31 -13.74 -19.38 21.99
N CYS A 32 -12.57 -20.03 22.00
CA CYS A 32 -11.41 -19.67 22.82
C CYS A 32 -11.22 -18.13 22.90
N ASP A 33 -11.44 -17.58 24.09
CA ASP A 33 -11.09 -16.24 24.55
C ASP A 33 -11.75 -15.02 23.86
N PHE A 34 -12.74 -15.19 22.99
CA PHE A 34 -13.42 -14.06 22.33
C PHE A 34 -14.72 -13.59 23.03
N GLU A 35 -15.18 -14.29 24.08
CA GLU A 35 -16.51 -14.06 24.66
C GLU A 35 -16.56 -13.13 25.88
N GLU A 36 -15.44 -12.79 26.53
CA GLU A 36 -15.49 -12.10 27.84
C GLU A 36 -14.72 -10.77 27.96
N THR A 37 -14.34 -10.08 26.89
CA THR A 37 -13.60 -8.80 27.04
C THR A 37 -13.87 -7.78 25.93
N GLU A 38 -13.77 -6.49 26.26
CA GLU A 38 -13.61 -5.41 25.27
C GLU A 38 -12.28 -5.61 24.52
N LEU A 39 -12.27 -6.54 23.56
CA LEU A 39 -11.10 -6.83 22.75
C LEU A 39 -10.82 -5.67 21.78
N PRO A 40 -9.54 -5.38 21.50
CA PRO A 40 -9.16 -4.32 20.58
C PRO A 40 -9.71 -4.59 19.17
N LEU A 41 -10.25 -3.55 18.56
CA LEU A 41 -10.73 -3.54 17.18
C LEU A 41 -9.69 -2.91 16.27
N THR A 42 -9.11 -3.69 15.36
CA THR A 42 -8.22 -3.20 14.32
C THR A 42 -9.00 -2.97 13.04
N ARG A 43 -8.84 -1.79 12.42
CA ARG A 43 -9.43 -1.46 11.10
C ARG A 43 -8.33 -1.22 10.08
N PHE A 44 -8.41 -1.90 8.95
CA PHE A 44 -7.50 -1.74 7.83
C PHE A 44 -8.04 -0.72 6.82
N GLY A 45 -7.16 -0.21 5.95
CA GLY A 45 -7.51 0.79 4.93
C GLY A 45 -8.52 0.32 3.88
N ASP A 46 -8.70 -1.00 3.74
CA ASP A 46 -9.74 -1.61 2.89
C ASP A 46 -11.09 -1.74 3.59
N ASN A 47 -11.25 -1.20 4.81
CA ASN A 47 -12.37 -1.35 5.75
C ASN A 47 -12.51 -2.74 6.38
N THR A 48 -11.57 -3.67 6.17
CA THR A 48 -11.55 -4.92 6.93
C THR A 48 -11.39 -4.60 8.42
N THR A 49 -12.24 -5.22 9.24
CA THR A 49 -12.28 -5.00 10.69
C THR A 49 -12.07 -6.32 11.41
N LEU A 50 -11.11 -6.35 12.32
CA LEU A 50 -10.73 -7.53 13.10
C LEU A 50 -10.87 -7.25 14.60
N LYS A 51 -11.24 -8.28 15.36
CA LYS A 51 -11.00 -8.35 16.81
C LYS A 51 -9.83 -9.27 17.07
N SER A 52 -8.89 -8.85 17.90
CA SER A 52 -7.63 -9.57 18.08
C SER A 52 -7.42 -9.96 19.55
N VAL A 53 -6.84 -11.13 19.77
CA VAL A 53 -6.35 -11.58 21.08
C VAL A 53 -4.84 -11.80 20.97
N PRO A 54 -4.03 -11.17 21.85
CA PRO A 54 -2.58 -11.37 21.85
C PRO A 54 -2.21 -12.80 22.22
N ARG A 55 -1.15 -13.30 21.61
CA ARG A 55 -0.57 -14.63 21.76
C ARG A 55 0.94 -14.55 21.59
N SER A 56 1.62 -15.59 22.03
CA SER A 56 3.04 -15.78 21.82
C SER A 56 3.29 -17.19 21.28
N GLY A 57 4.30 -17.36 20.42
CA GLY A 57 4.65 -18.64 19.82
C GLY A 57 5.94 -18.58 19.00
N SER A 58 6.37 -19.70 18.42
CA SER A 58 7.58 -19.69 17.58
C SER A 58 7.33 -18.98 16.24
N LEU A 59 8.22 -18.07 15.87
CA LEU A 59 8.33 -17.54 14.52
C LEU A 59 9.62 -18.04 13.87
N VAL A 60 9.49 -18.67 12.71
CA VAL A 60 10.63 -19.11 11.89
C VAL A 60 10.72 -18.23 10.64
N LEU A 61 11.85 -17.56 10.47
CA LEU A 61 12.16 -16.76 9.28
C LEU A 61 13.46 -17.29 8.66
N ALA A 62 13.35 -17.90 7.48
CA ALA A 62 14.44 -18.59 6.81
C ALA A 62 15.09 -19.68 7.71
N ASP A 63 16.34 -19.50 8.14
CA ASP A 63 17.12 -20.41 8.98
C ASP A 63 17.20 -19.98 10.45
N ARG A 64 16.43 -18.95 10.84
CA ARG A 64 16.39 -18.42 12.21
C ARG A 64 15.02 -18.66 12.84
N GLU A 65 15.03 -18.97 14.13
CA GLU A 65 13.82 -19.16 14.94
C GLU A 65 13.86 -18.25 16.16
N ALA A 66 12.74 -17.60 16.43
CA ALA A 66 12.46 -16.90 17.66
C ALA A 66 11.40 -17.69 18.41
N ALA A 67 11.77 -18.20 19.59
CA ALA A 67 10.78 -18.66 20.56
C ALA A 67 10.06 -17.45 21.17
N ASP A 68 8.83 -17.66 21.60
CA ASP A 68 8.02 -16.66 22.31
C ASP A 68 7.83 -15.34 21.54
N PHE A 69 7.66 -15.41 20.22
CA PHE A 69 7.35 -14.27 19.36
C PHE A 69 5.89 -13.85 19.51
N ASP A 70 5.66 -12.57 19.77
CA ASP A 70 4.30 -12.04 19.96
C ASP A 70 3.55 -11.87 18.64
N PHE A 71 2.31 -12.33 18.61
CA PHE A 71 1.38 -12.17 17.50
C PHE A 71 -0.05 -12.05 18.00
N SER A 72 -0.99 -11.84 17.09
CA SER A 72 -2.42 -11.78 17.42
C SER A 72 -3.21 -12.80 16.63
N VAL A 73 -4.07 -13.56 17.32
CA VAL A 73 -5.12 -14.33 16.66
C VAL A 73 -6.32 -13.41 16.46
N ALA A 74 -6.77 -13.30 15.21
CA ALA A 74 -7.82 -12.36 14.85
C ALA A 74 -9.10 -13.06 14.41
N ARG A 75 -10.24 -12.61 14.95
CA ARG A 75 -11.57 -12.89 14.43
C ARG A 75 -12.00 -11.75 13.51
N VAL A 76 -12.38 -12.09 12.28
CA VAL A 76 -12.92 -11.11 11.35
C VAL A 76 -14.33 -10.71 11.77
N VAL A 77 -14.54 -9.41 11.97
CA VAL A 77 -15.87 -8.82 12.18
C VAL A 77 -16.50 -8.43 10.86
N HIS A 78 -15.70 -7.88 9.94
CA HIS A 78 -16.14 -7.45 8.63
C HIS A 78 -15.00 -7.57 7.62
N TRP A 79 -15.29 -8.13 6.44
CA TRP A 79 -14.38 -8.12 5.30
C TRP A 79 -14.70 -6.92 4.42
N GLY A 80 -13.74 -6.03 4.23
CA GLY A 80 -13.86 -4.91 3.30
C GLY A 80 -13.44 -5.27 1.86
N SER A 81 -12.70 -6.38 1.69
CA SER A 81 -12.24 -6.91 0.42
C SER A 81 -12.87 -8.27 0.08
N PRO A 82 -13.10 -8.60 -1.20
CA PRO A 82 -13.51 -9.95 -1.61
C PRO A 82 -12.41 -11.00 -1.36
N SER A 83 -11.14 -10.57 -1.29
CA SER A 83 -10.02 -11.44 -0.91
C SER A 83 -10.03 -11.64 0.61
N LYS A 84 -9.93 -12.90 1.04
CA LYS A 84 -9.98 -13.28 2.47
C LYS A 84 -8.64 -13.88 2.89
N PRO A 85 -7.60 -13.05 3.12
CA PRO A 85 -6.31 -13.56 3.58
C PRO A 85 -6.45 -14.21 4.96
N HIS A 86 -5.59 -15.20 5.25
CA HIS A 86 -5.57 -15.87 6.55
C HIS A 86 -4.93 -15.02 7.67
N GLY A 87 -4.20 -13.97 7.31
CA GLY A 87 -3.55 -13.07 8.26
C GLY A 87 -2.96 -11.84 7.58
N PHE A 88 -2.49 -10.91 8.41
CA PHE A 88 -1.84 -9.68 7.97
C PHE A 88 -0.44 -9.61 8.56
N PHE A 89 0.53 -9.19 7.76
CA PHE A 89 1.92 -8.99 8.18
C PHE A 89 2.22 -7.49 8.12
N GLY A 90 2.08 -6.79 9.25
CA GLY A 90 2.23 -5.34 9.34
C GLY A 90 3.70 -4.92 9.35
N LEU A 91 4.12 -4.10 8.37
CA LEU A 91 5.50 -3.60 8.26
C LEU A 91 5.63 -2.12 8.66
N SER A 92 4.56 -1.52 9.21
CA SER A 92 4.63 -0.18 9.78
C SER A 92 5.42 -0.24 11.09
N ARG A 93 6.16 0.83 11.37
CA ARG A 93 6.84 1.00 12.66
C ARG A 93 5.90 1.76 13.62
N ILE A 94 6.02 1.60 14.93
CA ILE A 94 5.29 2.42 15.91
C ILE A 94 6.29 3.47 16.43
N PRO A 95 6.00 4.79 16.36
CA PRO A 95 6.91 5.80 16.86
C PRO A 95 7.04 5.71 18.38
N THR A 96 8.27 5.68 18.90
CA THR A 96 8.56 5.52 20.34
C THR A 96 8.29 6.76 21.20
N ASN A 97 7.88 7.89 20.63
CA ASN A 97 7.87 9.19 21.31
C ASN A 97 6.48 9.81 21.51
N SER A 98 5.38 9.06 21.41
CA SER A 98 4.06 9.64 21.68
C SER A 98 3.70 9.57 23.17
N GLU A 99 4.22 10.49 23.97
CA GLU A 99 3.80 10.70 25.37
C GLU A 99 2.29 11.03 25.52
N GLU A 100 1.59 11.31 24.41
CA GLU A 100 0.15 11.66 24.38
C GLU A 100 -0.81 10.49 24.12
N TYR A 101 -0.32 9.28 23.84
CA TYR A 101 -1.18 8.12 23.61
C TYR A 101 -0.80 7.01 24.58
N GLU A 102 -1.74 6.61 25.44
CA GLU A 102 -1.69 5.37 26.23
C GLU A 102 -1.72 4.16 25.29
N TYR A 103 -0.62 3.93 24.57
CA TYR A 103 -0.27 2.57 24.21
C TYR A 103 0.14 1.90 25.52
N SER A 104 -0.32 0.67 25.74
CA SER A 104 0.34 -0.18 26.72
C SER A 104 1.84 -0.16 26.37
N ASP A 105 2.70 0.15 27.34
CA ASP A 105 4.16 0.28 27.23
C ASP A 105 4.88 -0.87 26.49
N ASP A 106 4.15 -1.93 26.10
CA ASP A 106 4.64 -3.18 25.53
C ASP A 106 4.31 -3.37 24.03
N SER A 107 3.66 -2.42 23.33
CA SER A 107 3.31 -2.63 21.90
C SER A 107 4.49 -2.30 20.98
N GLU A 108 5.32 -3.28 20.70
CA GLU A 108 6.42 -3.19 19.73
C GLU A 108 5.93 -3.37 18.29
N SER A 109 6.56 -2.69 17.32
CA SER A 109 6.27 -2.93 15.91
C SER A 109 6.92 -4.23 15.44
N LEU A 110 6.27 -4.96 14.52
CA LEU A 110 6.79 -6.24 14.02
C LEU A 110 8.24 -6.17 13.54
N ILE A 111 8.61 -5.09 12.86
CA ILE A 111 9.97 -4.92 12.35
C ILE A 111 10.98 -4.72 13.49
N ASP A 112 10.60 -4.04 14.56
CA ASP A 112 11.45 -3.89 15.72
C ASP A 112 11.54 -5.23 16.48
N SER A 113 10.42 -5.95 16.68
CA SER A 113 10.44 -7.28 17.32
C SER A 113 11.28 -8.31 16.55
N LEU A 114 11.28 -8.25 15.21
CA LEU A 114 12.17 -9.07 14.39
C LEU A 114 13.66 -8.78 14.64
N VAL A 115 14.02 -7.53 14.97
CA VAL A 115 15.39 -7.15 15.34
C VAL A 115 15.71 -7.63 16.75
N ASP A 116 14.81 -7.40 17.69
CA ASP A 116 15.00 -7.71 19.11
C ASP A 116 15.14 -9.22 19.37
N HIS A 117 14.40 -10.04 18.61
CA HIS A 117 14.57 -11.50 18.60
C HIS A 117 15.73 -12.00 17.72
N GLY A 118 16.52 -11.11 17.11
CA GLY A 118 17.68 -11.48 16.28
C GLY A 118 17.34 -12.16 14.95
N LEU A 119 16.07 -12.13 14.53
CA LEU A 119 15.62 -12.69 13.25
C LEU A 119 16.11 -11.86 12.06
N ILE A 120 16.26 -10.55 12.24
CA ILE A 120 16.89 -9.65 11.27
C ILE A 120 17.89 -8.73 11.95
N GLU A 121 18.86 -8.20 11.20
CA GLU A 121 19.92 -7.36 11.77
C GLU A 121 19.54 -5.89 11.91
N ARG A 122 18.55 -5.41 11.14
CA ARG A 122 18.19 -3.99 11.05
C ARG A 122 16.70 -3.81 10.77
N PRO A 123 16.06 -2.74 11.28
CA PRO A 123 14.64 -2.48 11.05
C PRO A 123 14.43 -1.91 9.63
N SER A 124 14.42 -2.79 8.64
CA SER A 124 14.36 -2.42 7.23
C SER A 124 13.75 -3.53 6.38
N TYR A 125 13.22 -3.16 5.22
CA TYR A 125 12.75 -4.12 4.22
C TYR A 125 12.94 -3.61 2.80
N THR A 126 13.10 -4.54 1.87
CA THR A 126 13.03 -4.30 0.43
C THR A 126 11.84 -5.06 -0.13
N PHE A 127 10.98 -4.36 -0.87
CA PHE A 127 9.90 -4.99 -1.62
C PHE A 127 10.17 -4.83 -3.12
N ARG A 128 10.53 -5.94 -3.76
CA ARG A 128 10.81 -6.04 -5.20
C ARG A 128 9.63 -6.64 -5.92
N THR A 129 9.05 -5.94 -6.87
CA THR A 129 7.78 -6.34 -7.49
C THR A 129 7.98 -6.96 -8.86
N ASP A 130 7.15 -7.95 -9.19
CA ASP A 130 7.11 -8.53 -10.52
C ASP A 130 6.28 -7.62 -11.46
N THR A 131 6.90 -7.14 -12.54
CA THR A 131 6.28 -6.23 -13.50
C THR A 131 5.47 -6.91 -14.59
N THR A 132 5.48 -8.23 -14.65
CA THR A 132 4.80 -9.00 -15.71
C THR A 132 3.29 -9.15 -15.47
N GLN A 133 2.75 -8.56 -14.40
CA GLN A 133 1.40 -8.83 -13.93
C GLN A 133 0.33 -7.89 -14.51
N ASN A 134 -0.85 -8.46 -14.76
CA ASN A 134 -2.09 -7.75 -15.05
C ASN A 134 -3.12 -8.15 -13.99
N GLY A 135 -3.42 -7.28 -13.03
CA GLY A 135 -4.37 -7.60 -11.95
C GLY A 135 -4.60 -6.44 -10.99
N PHE A 136 -5.29 -6.67 -9.87
CA PHE A 136 -5.43 -5.70 -8.77
C PHE A 136 -4.52 -6.01 -7.58
N SER A 137 -3.69 -7.05 -7.68
CA SER A 137 -2.74 -7.47 -6.66
C SER A 137 -1.31 -7.12 -7.06
N ILE A 138 -0.45 -7.04 -6.04
CA ILE A 138 1.00 -6.93 -6.21
C ILE A 138 1.58 -8.28 -5.82
N THR A 139 2.37 -8.90 -6.69
CA THR A 139 3.29 -9.95 -6.24
C THR A 139 4.73 -9.45 -6.35
N GLY A 140 5.58 -10.05 -5.54
CA GLY A 140 6.97 -9.69 -5.47
C GLY A 140 7.70 -10.50 -4.42
N GLN A 141 8.95 -10.12 -4.20
CA GLN A 141 9.80 -10.63 -3.14
C GLN A 141 9.93 -9.56 -2.06
N LEU A 142 9.56 -9.92 -0.83
CA LEU A 142 9.86 -9.15 0.37
C LEU A 142 11.17 -9.69 0.97
N THR A 143 12.14 -8.81 1.19
CA THR A 143 13.39 -9.12 1.90
C THR A 143 13.44 -8.27 3.16
N LEU A 144 13.66 -8.88 4.33
CA LEU A 144 13.70 -8.19 5.61
C LEU A 144 15.16 -8.06 6.09
N GLY A 145 15.49 -6.95 6.76
CA GLY A 145 16.82 -6.73 7.34
C GLY A 145 17.94 -6.39 6.36
N GLU A 146 17.66 -6.21 5.06
CA GLU A 146 18.68 -5.96 4.05
C GLU A 146 19.41 -4.63 4.30
N LYS A 147 20.75 -4.67 4.31
CA LYS A 147 21.57 -3.46 4.23
C LYS A 147 21.85 -3.16 2.76
N LEU A 148 21.21 -2.11 2.24
CA LEU A 148 21.52 -1.64 0.89
C LEU A 148 22.89 -0.96 0.88
N ASP A 149 23.77 -1.35 -0.06
CA ASP A 149 25.07 -0.70 -0.22
C ASP A 149 24.89 0.73 -0.77
N GLU A 150 25.34 1.72 0.00
CA GLU A 150 25.32 3.12 -0.38
C GLU A 150 26.21 3.41 -1.62
N SER A 151 27.14 2.53 -1.98
CA SER A 151 27.94 2.69 -3.20
C SER A 151 27.10 2.49 -4.48
N THR A 152 26.09 1.62 -4.43
CA THR A 152 25.06 1.47 -5.49
C THR A 152 23.97 2.55 -5.44
N ALA A 153 23.90 3.32 -4.34
CA ALA A 153 22.90 4.36 -4.07
C ALA A 153 22.90 5.53 -5.04
N ALA A 154 23.99 5.80 -5.76
CA ALA A 154 24.04 6.87 -6.74
C ALA A 154 23.01 6.71 -7.88
N LYS A 155 22.54 5.48 -8.12
CA LYS A 155 21.49 5.18 -9.11
C LYS A 155 20.08 5.20 -8.52
N HIS A 156 19.96 5.24 -7.20
CA HIS A 156 18.68 5.15 -6.49
C HIS A 156 18.11 6.52 -6.19
N LYS A 157 16.79 6.53 -6.07
CA LYS A 157 16.01 7.73 -5.76
C LYS A 157 15.69 7.73 -4.28
N TRP A 158 16.53 8.37 -3.50
CA TRP A 158 16.37 8.45 -2.04
C TRP A 158 15.44 9.57 -1.63
N GLN A 159 14.69 9.33 -0.57
CA GLN A 159 13.90 10.31 0.16
C GLN A 159 13.95 10.00 1.66
N THR A 160 13.69 11.01 2.47
CA THR A 160 13.47 10.84 3.91
C THR A 160 12.05 10.35 4.17
N ILE A 161 11.89 9.39 5.08
CA ILE A 161 10.59 8.96 5.61
C ILE A 161 10.05 10.10 6.49
N VAL A 162 8.80 10.51 6.27
CA VAL A 162 8.21 11.64 6.99
C VAL A 162 7.18 11.12 8.00
N TYR A 163 7.56 11.10 9.27
CA TYR A 163 6.60 10.80 10.32
C TYR A 163 5.62 11.94 10.51
N SER A 164 4.42 11.55 10.92
CA SER A 164 3.38 12.50 11.25
C SER A 164 2.81 12.10 12.58
N GLU A 165 2.73 13.06 13.49
CA GLU A 165 2.12 12.90 14.80
C GLU A 165 0.64 12.47 14.72
N LYS A 166 -0.02 12.70 13.57
CA LYS A 166 -1.41 12.29 13.33
C LYS A 166 -1.58 10.87 12.81
N PHE A 167 -0.50 10.24 12.36
CA PHE A 167 -0.50 8.83 12.04
C PHE A 167 0.16 8.18 13.24
N HIS A 168 -0.63 7.48 14.06
CA HIS A 168 -0.14 6.78 15.26
C HIS A 168 0.89 5.68 14.93
N GLU A 169 1.12 5.43 13.64
CA GLU A 169 2.14 4.54 13.10
C GLU A 169 3.10 5.32 12.18
N ALA A 170 4.39 4.97 12.27
CA ALA A 170 5.44 5.31 11.34
C ALA A 170 5.27 4.53 10.02
N LEU A 171 4.31 4.97 9.22
CA LEU A 171 4.08 4.50 7.86
C LEU A 171 5.25 4.85 6.93
N ALA A 172 5.43 4.05 5.88
CA ALA A 172 6.32 4.42 4.78
C ALA A 172 5.68 5.59 4.00
N THR A 173 6.12 6.80 4.29
CA THR A 173 5.58 8.03 3.71
C THR A 173 6.64 8.81 2.96
N VAL A 174 6.20 9.58 1.96
CA VAL A 174 7.04 10.51 1.20
C VAL A 174 6.31 11.84 1.02
N TRP A 175 7.07 12.92 0.91
CA TRP A 175 6.51 14.24 0.63
C TRP A 175 6.46 14.53 -0.87
N VAL A 176 5.25 14.62 -1.43
CA VAL A 176 5.01 14.95 -2.84
C VAL A 176 4.79 16.45 -3.00
N SER A 177 5.82 17.17 -3.44
CA SER A 177 5.80 18.62 -3.67
C SER A 177 5.10 19.07 -4.95
N SER A 178 4.95 18.18 -5.95
CA SER A 178 4.22 18.53 -7.18
C SER A 178 3.68 17.29 -7.88
N VAL A 179 2.49 17.41 -8.44
CA VAL A 179 1.88 16.41 -9.32
C VAL A 179 1.61 17.04 -10.68
N LYS A 180 2.06 16.41 -11.77
CA LYS A 180 1.88 16.92 -13.15
C LYS A 180 1.49 15.80 -14.10
N LEU A 181 0.53 16.05 -14.97
CA LEU A 181 0.23 15.18 -16.12
C LEU A 181 1.06 15.61 -17.33
N SER A 182 1.71 14.68 -18.02
CA SER A 182 2.52 15.01 -19.20
C SER A 182 1.69 15.66 -20.31
N GLY A 183 2.12 16.83 -20.77
CA GLY A 183 1.38 17.68 -21.70
C GLY A 183 0.55 18.77 -21.01
N GLY A 184 0.39 18.72 -19.69
CA GLY A 184 -0.10 19.81 -18.86
C GLY A 184 1.05 20.76 -18.47
N ARG A 185 0.75 22.07 -18.39
CA ARG A 185 1.75 23.10 -18.07
C ARG A 185 1.86 23.42 -16.56
N ARG A 186 0.85 23.07 -15.77
CA ARG A 186 0.74 23.45 -14.34
C ARG A 186 0.81 22.22 -13.43
N SER A 187 1.29 22.43 -12.20
CA SER A 187 1.09 21.48 -11.11
C SER A 187 -0.41 21.37 -10.81
N LEU A 188 -0.87 20.16 -10.50
CA LEU A 188 -2.23 19.88 -10.06
C LEU A 188 -2.39 20.00 -8.55
N LEU A 189 -1.29 20.00 -7.79
CA LEU A 189 -1.37 20.31 -6.36
C LEU A 189 -1.73 21.79 -6.16
N PRO A 190 -2.67 22.10 -5.24
CA PRO A 190 -2.91 23.48 -4.82
C PRO A 190 -1.60 24.13 -4.35
N LEU A 191 -1.33 25.36 -4.82
CA LEU A 191 -0.13 26.12 -4.47
C LEU A 191 -0.04 26.42 -2.97
N GLU A 192 -1.17 26.41 -2.28
CA GLU A 192 -1.29 26.50 -0.82
C GLU A 192 -2.51 25.67 -0.41
N SER A 193 -2.31 24.55 0.28
CA SER A 193 -3.38 23.98 1.12
C SER A 193 -2.91 24.14 2.56
N ARG A 194 -3.43 25.20 3.18
CA ARG A 194 -3.16 25.62 4.56
C ARG A 194 -4.16 25.03 5.56
N ALA A 195 -5.00 24.09 5.15
CA ALA A 195 -5.98 23.48 6.04
C ALA A 195 -6.33 22.07 5.55
N SER A 196 -5.62 21.07 6.04
CA SER A 196 -6.24 19.78 6.28
C SER A 196 -5.93 19.38 7.72
N GLU A 197 -6.86 18.67 8.35
CA GLU A 197 -6.64 17.99 9.63
C GLU A 197 -5.60 16.86 9.51
N TYR A 198 -4.91 16.71 8.39
CA TYR A 198 -3.82 15.78 8.15
C TYR A 198 -2.50 16.57 7.96
N PRO A 199 -1.34 15.92 7.99
CA PRO A 199 -0.03 16.58 7.94
C PRO A 199 0.26 17.06 6.52
N GLY A 200 -0.40 18.15 6.13
CA GLY A 200 -0.32 18.75 4.81
C GLY A 200 -0.92 17.90 3.68
N PRO A 201 -1.39 18.53 2.59
CA PRO A 201 -1.93 17.86 1.40
C PRO A 201 -0.91 17.00 0.63
N ASN A 202 0.36 17.07 1.02
CA ASN A 202 1.50 16.57 0.25
C ASN A 202 2.16 15.35 0.88
N LEU A 203 1.87 15.03 2.14
CA LEU A 203 2.31 13.78 2.73
C LEU A 203 1.55 12.64 2.06
N THR A 204 2.30 11.69 1.51
CA THR A 204 1.77 10.61 0.68
C THR A 204 2.21 9.28 1.26
N ILE A 205 1.24 8.42 1.56
CA ILE A 205 1.46 7.08 2.10
C ILE A 205 1.82 6.15 0.94
N ILE A 206 2.80 5.28 1.13
CA ILE A 206 3.10 4.17 0.23
C ILE A 206 2.46 2.93 0.84
N ASP A 207 1.45 2.38 0.17
CA ASP A 207 0.53 1.40 0.77
C ASP A 207 0.40 0.15 -0.12
N THR A 208 0.90 -0.98 0.36
CA THR A 208 0.79 -2.27 -0.34
C THR A 208 -0.63 -2.83 -0.33
N GLY A 209 -1.48 -2.40 0.60
CA GLY A 209 -2.91 -2.77 0.64
C GLY A 209 -3.79 -1.91 -0.27
N GLY A 210 -3.29 -0.75 -0.70
CA GLY A 210 -4.01 0.16 -1.58
C GLY A 210 -4.09 -0.38 -3.01
N PRO A 211 -5.29 -0.62 -3.59
CA PRO A 211 -5.41 -1.14 -4.95
C PRO A 211 -5.15 -0.07 -6.02
N ILE A 212 -5.11 1.21 -5.67
CA ILE A 212 -5.07 2.33 -6.62
C ILE A 212 -4.07 3.41 -6.18
N ILE A 213 -3.78 4.36 -7.07
CA ILE A 213 -3.21 5.64 -6.64
C ILE A 213 -4.36 6.60 -6.35
N SER A 214 -4.45 7.03 -5.10
CA SER A 214 -5.37 8.08 -4.67
C SER A 214 -4.55 9.33 -4.39
N LEU A 215 -4.91 10.49 -4.94
CA LEU A 215 -4.20 11.74 -4.66
C LEU A 215 -5.18 12.76 -4.08
N ALA A 216 -4.75 13.50 -3.07
CA ALA A 216 -5.51 14.59 -2.45
C ALA A 216 -5.60 15.83 -3.36
N ILE A 217 -6.07 15.63 -4.59
CA ILE A 217 -6.20 16.61 -5.65
C ILE A 217 -7.65 16.61 -6.11
N PRO A 218 -8.46 17.61 -5.69
CA PRO A 218 -9.80 17.77 -6.21
C PRO A 218 -9.78 17.90 -7.73
N GLY A 219 -10.64 17.16 -8.42
CA GLY A 219 -10.77 17.28 -9.88
C GLY A 219 -9.71 16.54 -10.70
N LEU A 220 -8.88 15.66 -10.10
CA LEU A 220 -7.78 14.98 -10.81
C LEU A 220 -8.25 14.27 -12.09
N LEU A 221 -9.34 13.52 -12.00
CA LEU A 221 -9.87 12.75 -13.12
C LEU A 221 -10.49 13.65 -14.20
N GLU A 222 -11.15 14.73 -13.80
CA GLU A 222 -11.70 15.76 -14.68
C GLU A 222 -10.59 16.44 -15.48
N ASP A 223 -9.47 16.78 -14.84
CA ASP A 223 -8.34 17.42 -15.49
C ASP A 223 -7.59 16.47 -16.42
N LEU A 224 -7.47 15.19 -16.03
CA LEU A 224 -6.95 14.14 -16.89
C LEU A 224 -7.84 13.96 -18.14
N GLU A 225 -9.16 13.89 -17.95
CA GLU A 225 -10.13 13.74 -19.03
C GLU A 225 -10.10 14.96 -19.97
N LYS A 226 -10.11 16.19 -19.45
CA LYS A 226 -9.97 17.42 -20.25
C LYS A 226 -8.70 17.42 -21.08
N LEU A 227 -7.56 17.02 -20.49
CA LEU A 227 -6.28 16.93 -21.19
C LEU A 227 -6.34 15.90 -22.33
N LEU A 228 -6.99 14.76 -22.11
CA LEU A 228 -7.18 13.72 -23.12
C LEU A 228 -8.08 14.17 -24.26
N ARG A 229 -9.24 14.76 -23.94
CA ARG A 229 -10.16 15.33 -24.94
C ARG A 229 -9.43 16.36 -25.81
N LEU A 230 -8.63 17.25 -25.21
CA LEU A 230 -7.82 18.22 -25.95
C LEU A 230 -6.80 17.55 -26.88
N LYS A 231 -6.09 16.51 -26.42
CA LYS A 231 -5.14 15.76 -27.24
C LYS A 231 -5.83 15.05 -28.41
N LEU A 232 -6.99 14.43 -28.18
CA LEU A 232 -7.76 13.74 -29.21
C LEU A 232 -8.30 14.73 -30.26
N ARG A 233 -8.83 15.89 -29.86
CA ARG A 233 -9.24 16.96 -30.79
C ARG A 233 -8.09 17.39 -31.69
N ARG A 234 -6.90 17.59 -31.13
CA ARG A 234 -5.68 17.92 -31.90
C ARG A 234 -5.22 16.81 -32.85
N LYS A 235 -5.75 15.60 -32.69
CA LYS A 235 -5.52 14.46 -33.59
C LYS A 235 -6.65 14.26 -34.60
N GLY A 236 -7.61 15.18 -34.66
CA GLY A 236 -8.69 15.19 -35.65
C GLY A 236 -9.93 14.37 -35.25
N TYR A 237 -10.06 13.95 -33.99
CA TYR A 237 -11.27 13.28 -33.53
C TYR A 237 -12.39 14.32 -33.27
N GLU A 238 -13.60 14.00 -33.70
CA GLU A 238 -14.82 14.78 -33.46
C GLU A 238 -15.33 14.60 -32.02
N ASP A 239 -15.99 15.63 -31.48
CA ASP A 239 -16.45 15.66 -30.08
C ASP A 239 -17.41 14.53 -29.72
N GLU A 240 -18.32 14.15 -30.62
CA GLU A 240 -19.23 13.02 -30.41
C GLU A 240 -18.48 11.69 -30.30
N LYS A 241 -17.47 11.49 -31.15
CA LYS A 241 -16.62 10.29 -31.12
C LYS A 241 -15.77 10.26 -29.85
N ILE A 242 -15.22 11.41 -29.45
CA ILE A 242 -14.44 11.58 -28.22
C ILE A 242 -15.31 11.24 -27.01
N ALA A 243 -16.54 11.77 -26.93
CA ALA A 243 -17.44 11.53 -25.79
C ALA A 243 -17.70 10.03 -25.57
N ARG A 244 -17.85 9.24 -26.64
CA ARG A 244 -18.03 7.78 -26.57
C ARG A 244 -16.74 7.00 -26.21
N MET A 245 -15.61 7.68 -26.03
CA MET A 245 -14.34 7.04 -25.62
C MET A 245 -14.11 7.03 -24.12
N PHE A 246 -14.93 7.75 -23.35
CA PHE A 246 -14.81 7.89 -21.90
C PHE A 246 -16.11 7.42 -21.24
N ARG A 247 -15.99 6.73 -20.11
CA ARG A 247 -17.11 6.36 -19.25
C ARG A 247 -16.67 6.51 -17.80
N ARG A 248 -17.57 6.98 -16.93
CA ARG A 248 -17.37 6.93 -15.48
C ARG A 248 -18.34 5.93 -14.88
N ASP A 249 -17.92 5.21 -13.86
CA ASP A 249 -18.82 4.38 -13.07
C ASP A 249 -19.34 5.14 -11.84
N GLU A 250 -20.21 4.47 -11.09
CA GLU A 250 -20.86 5.00 -9.87
C GLU A 250 -19.84 5.28 -8.75
N ASN A 251 -18.70 4.59 -8.76
CA ASN A 251 -17.61 4.77 -7.80
C ASN A 251 -16.63 5.89 -8.23
N GLY A 252 -16.89 6.54 -9.37
CA GLY A 252 -16.10 7.65 -9.89
C GLY A 252 -14.85 7.24 -10.66
N PHE A 253 -14.65 5.95 -10.95
CA PHE A 253 -13.53 5.50 -11.78
C PHE A 253 -13.72 5.91 -13.24
N LEU A 254 -12.62 6.30 -13.90
CA LEU A 254 -12.60 6.66 -15.30
C LEU A 254 -12.17 5.46 -16.15
N TYR A 255 -13.00 5.10 -17.12
CA TYR A 255 -12.74 4.08 -18.13
C TYR A 255 -12.54 4.74 -19.48
N VAL A 256 -11.57 4.23 -20.25
CA VAL A 256 -11.29 4.72 -21.60
C VAL A 256 -11.23 3.56 -22.60
N LYS A 257 -11.61 3.80 -23.86
CA LYS A 257 -11.41 2.79 -24.91
C LYS A 257 -9.91 2.50 -25.11
N GLN A 258 -9.54 1.25 -25.36
CA GLN A 258 -8.13 0.84 -25.52
C GLN A 258 -7.33 1.68 -26.53
N ARG A 259 -7.95 2.12 -27.63
CA ARG A 259 -7.33 3.03 -28.61
C ARG A 259 -6.87 4.39 -28.05
N VAL A 260 -7.40 4.81 -26.90
CA VAL A 260 -7.02 6.04 -26.20
C VAL A 260 -5.70 5.88 -25.45
N PHE A 261 -5.28 4.64 -25.17
CA PHE A 261 -4.10 4.32 -24.34
C PHE A 261 -2.85 5.11 -24.74
N LYS A 262 -2.54 5.19 -26.03
CA LYS A 262 -1.36 5.92 -26.56
C LYS A 262 -1.38 7.43 -26.32
N TYR A 263 -2.51 8.00 -25.92
CA TYR A 263 -2.67 9.42 -25.60
C TYR A 263 -2.67 9.72 -24.10
N LEU A 264 -2.76 8.67 -23.27
CA LEU A 264 -2.73 8.76 -21.81
C LEU A 264 -1.48 9.47 -21.31
N PRO A 265 -1.62 10.44 -20.38
CA PRO A 265 -0.48 11.21 -19.88
C PRO A 265 0.37 10.38 -18.90
N VAL A 266 1.68 10.55 -18.93
CA VAL A 266 2.53 10.11 -17.82
C VAL A 266 2.23 10.97 -16.58
N LEU A 267 1.97 10.33 -15.44
CA LEU A 267 1.85 10.97 -14.14
C LEU A 267 3.26 11.23 -13.60
N LYS A 268 3.61 12.49 -13.38
CA LYS A 268 4.91 12.92 -12.87
C LYS A 268 4.74 13.45 -11.45
N LEU A 269 5.40 12.81 -10.50
CA LEU A 269 5.43 13.23 -9.10
C LEU A 269 6.82 13.79 -8.80
N ARG A 270 6.88 14.87 -8.03
CA ARG A 270 8.13 15.42 -7.52
C ARG A 270 8.17 15.22 -6.02
N LEU A 271 9.04 14.34 -5.56
CA LEU A 271 9.31 14.10 -4.16
C LEU A 271 10.32 15.15 -3.68
N ASN A 272 10.13 15.68 -2.48
CA ASN A 272 11.01 16.69 -1.91
C ASN A 272 11.06 16.56 -0.38
N ASP A 273 12.22 16.26 0.17
CA ASP A 273 12.45 16.19 1.62
C ASP A 273 13.08 17.47 2.20
N GLY A 274 13.12 18.56 1.40
CA GLY A 274 13.71 19.84 1.77
C GLY A 274 15.18 19.99 1.35
N SER A 275 15.94 18.89 1.32
CA SER A 275 17.36 18.87 0.94
C SER A 275 17.59 18.32 -0.47
N ASN A 276 16.77 17.33 -0.85
CA ASN A 276 16.84 16.62 -2.11
C ASN A 276 15.48 16.62 -2.79
N SER A 277 15.51 16.72 -4.11
CA SER A 277 14.29 16.58 -4.89
C SER A 277 14.44 15.60 -6.03
N VAL A 278 13.51 14.65 -6.04
CA VAL A 278 13.49 13.54 -6.98
C VAL A 278 12.21 13.60 -7.80
N SER A 279 12.33 13.42 -9.12
CA SER A 279 11.14 13.25 -9.97
C SER A 279 10.93 11.78 -10.31
N ILE A 280 9.75 11.25 -9.99
CA ILE A 280 9.29 9.92 -10.42
C ILE A 280 8.21 10.05 -11.49
N LYS A 281 8.11 9.02 -12.32
CA LYS A 281 7.17 8.92 -13.44
C LYS A 281 6.42 7.60 -13.34
N ILE A 282 5.10 7.67 -13.45
CA ILE A 282 4.20 6.52 -13.51
C ILE A 282 3.52 6.57 -14.88
N TYR A 283 3.77 5.54 -15.69
CA TYR A 283 3.34 5.48 -17.08
C TYR A 283 1.95 4.86 -17.19
N PRO A 284 1.20 5.13 -18.29
CA PRO A 284 -0.13 4.55 -18.49
C PRO A 284 -0.19 3.03 -18.30
N GLN A 285 0.84 2.30 -18.72
CA GLN A 285 0.95 0.85 -18.53
C GLN A 285 0.94 0.41 -17.05
N HIS A 286 1.27 1.30 -16.11
CA HIS A 286 1.28 1.00 -14.68
C HIS A 286 -0.02 1.39 -13.97
N TYR A 287 -0.87 2.23 -14.55
CA TYR A 287 -2.11 2.66 -13.87
C TYR A 287 -3.37 2.35 -14.68
N CYS A 288 -3.26 1.60 -15.77
CA CYS A 288 -4.39 1.18 -16.58
C CYS A 288 -4.48 -0.34 -16.57
N VAL A 289 -5.68 -0.85 -16.26
CA VAL A 289 -5.98 -2.28 -16.31
C VAL A 289 -7.05 -2.55 -17.37
N GLY A 290 -6.88 -3.63 -18.11
CA GLY A 290 -7.89 -4.09 -19.05
C GLY A 290 -9.13 -4.58 -18.30
N VAL A 291 -10.32 -4.24 -18.81
CA VAL A 291 -11.59 -4.79 -18.34
C VAL A 291 -12.30 -5.52 -19.48
N GLU A 292 -13.19 -6.45 -19.14
CA GLU A 292 -13.84 -7.39 -20.10
C GLU A 292 -14.55 -6.70 -21.28
N SER A 293 -14.93 -5.42 -21.15
CA SER A 293 -15.61 -4.63 -22.18
C SER A 293 -14.69 -4.06 -23.27
N GLY A 294 -13.40 -4.42 -23.31
CA GLY A 294 -12.42 -3.83 -24.22
C GLY A 294 -12.07 -2.36 -23.87
N GLU A 295 -12.42 -1.96 -22.64
CA GLU A 295 -12.04 -0.70 -22.02
C GLU A 295 -10.81 -0.89 -21.13
N LEU A 296 -10.20 0.22 -20.77
CA LEU A 296 -9.13 0.31 -19.78
C LEU A 296 -9.66 1.11 -18.60
N GLY A 297 -9.70 0.50 -17.42
CA GLY A 297 -9.97 1.18 -16.16
C GLY A 297 -8.71 1.89 -15.68
N LEU A 298 -8.82 3.17 -15.31
CA LEU A 298 -7.72 3.92 -14.72
C LEU A 298 -7.74 3.72 -13.20
N MET A 299 -6.67 3.16 -12.65
CA MET A 299 -6.44 2.95 -11.22
C MET A 299 -5.94 4.24 -10.54
N LEU A 300 -6.61 5.35 -10.84
CA LEU A 300 -6.33 6.68 -10.31
C LEU A 300 -7.62 7.25 -9.75
N GLN A 301 -7.56 7.92 -8.60
CA GLN A 301 -8.73 8.61 -8.02
C GLN A 301 -8.32 9.89 -7.28
N SER A 302 -9.26 10.82 -7.19
CA SER A 302 -9.18 11.94 -6.25
C SER A 302 -9.58 11.45 -4.86
N GLY A 303 -8.69 11.58 -3.86
CA GLY A 303 -8.94 11.20 -2.48
C GLY A 303 -8.92 12.39 -1.52
N THR A 304 -9.18 12.11 -0.24
CA THR A 304 -8.92 13.03 0.88
C THR A 304 -7.49 12.91 1.40
N VAL A 305 -6.88 11.73 1.22
CA VAL A 305 -5.49 11.40 1.57
C VAL A 305 -4.76 10.92 0.32
N SER A 306 -3.49 11.30 0.19
CA SER A 306 -2.64 10.83 -0.90
C SER A 306 -2.04 9.47 -0.56
N VAL A 307 -2.30 8.48 -1.41
CA VAL A 307 -1.86 7.09 -1.28
C VAL A 307 -1.29 6.61 -2.62
N LEU A 308 -0.08 6.07 -2.57
CA LEU A 308 0.59 5.38 -3.68
C LEU A 308 0.42 3.87 -3.48
N GLY A 309 -0.66 3.33 -4.05
CA GLY A 309 -0.97 1.90 -4.01
C GLY A 309 -0.37 1.08 -5.14
N THR A 310 -1.02 -0.03 -5.48
CA THR A 310 -0.61 -1.05 -6.46
C THR A 310 0.02 -0.51 -7.76
N PRO A 311 -0.56 0.49 -8.46
CA PRO A 311 0.06 1.07 -9.66
C PRO A 311 1.46 1.67 -9.45
N PHE A 312 1.75 2.18 -8.26
CA PHE A 312 3.09 2.67 -7.91
C PHE A 312 4.08 1.51 -7.80
N PHE A 313 3.66 0.41 -7.19
CA PHE A 313 4.45 -0.80 -7.02
C PHE A 313 4.74 -1.53 -8.34
N TRP A 314 3.90 -1.40 -9.37
CA TRP A 314 4.27 -1.86 -10.70
C TRP A 314 5.35 -0.99 -11.35
N ALA A 315 5.42 0.29 -10.98
CA ALA A 315 6.40 1.22 -11.52
C ALA A 315 7.74 1.22 -10.75
N TYR A 316 7.70 0.92 -9.46
CA TYR A 316 8.84 0.99 -8.56
C TYR A 316 8.84 -0.14 -7.53
N SER A 317 10.01 -0.71 -7.30
CA SER A 317 10.34 -1.42 -6.05
C SER A 317 10.80 -0.41 -5.01
N ILE A 318 10.71 -0.77 -3.73
CA ILE A 318 11.12 0.11 -2.62
C ILE A 318 12.07 -0.59 -1.65
N TYR A 319 12.93 0.21 -1.03
CA TYR A 319 13.68 -0.16 0.16
C TYR A 319 13.35 0.85 1.24
N VAL A 320 12.92 0.39 2.40
CA VAL A 320 12.57 1.21 3.55
C VAL A 320 13.50 0.86 4.69
N ASN A 321 14.15 1.87 5.24
CA ASN A 321 15.06 1.75 6.37
C ASN A 321 14.60 2.69 7.47
N PHE A 322 14.02 2.11 8.53
CA PHE A 322 13.51 2.87 9.66
C PHE A 322 14.61 3.30 10.63
N HIS A 323 15.79 2.69 10.58
CA HIS A 323 16.94 3.11 11.37
C HIS A 323 17.51 4.44 10.87
N ASP A 324 17.68 4.55 9.55
CA ASP A 324 18.25 5.74 8.91
C ASP A 324 17.17 6.74 8.43
N HIS A 325 15.89 6.43 8.67
CA HIS A 325 14.71 7.20 8.21
C HIS A 325 14.71 7.48 6.71
N LYS A 326 15.09 6.49 5.90
CA LYS A 326 15.26 6.63 4.45
C LYS A 326 14.41 5.63 3.69
N ILE A 327 13.92 6.08 2.54
CA ILE A 327 13.32 5.24 1.52
C ILE A 327 14.07 5.40 0.20
N ALA A 328 14.42 4.29 -0.45
CA ALA A 328 14.97 4.26 -1.79
C ALA A 328 13.93 3.70 -2.78
N LEU A 329 13.81 4.35 -3.93
CA LEU A 329 12.94 3.90 -5.02
C LEU A 329 13.77 3.34 -6.16
N PHE A 330 13.48 2.11 -6.56
CA PHE A 330 14.07 1.44 -7.72
C PHE A 330 13.04 1.39 -8.82
N ARG A 331 13.35 1.91 -10.01
CA ARG A 331 12.44 1.79 -11.14
C ARG A 331 12.47 0.35 -11.65
N ASN A 332 11.29 -0.24 -11.86
CA ASN A 332 11.20 -1.56 -12.46
C ASN A 332 11.30 -1.55 -13.98
#